data_AF-A0ABC8KHB7-F1
#
_entry.id   AF-A0ABC8KHB7-F1
#
_cell.length_a   1.000
_cell.length_b   1.000
_cell.length_c   1.000
_cell.angle_alpha   90.00
_cell.angle_beta   90.00
_cell.angle_gamma   90.00
#
_symmetry.space_group_name_H-M   'P 1'
#
loop_
_entity.id
_entity.type
_entity.pdbx_description
1 polymer ?
#
loop_
_entity_poly.entity_id
_entity_poly.type
_entity_poly.pdbx_seq_one_letter_code
_entity_poly.pdbx_strand_id
1 'polypeptide(L)'
;MFATGTASLGPVAVLDVSCFSSEIAEARLALFQKQVEITKKLRGDANVRYAWLPAKREVLSAVMMQGLGIGGTFIRKSIYGVGIHLTAADCPYFSARYCDIDENGVRYMVLCRVIMGNMELLRGDKAQFFSGGEEYDNGVDDLENPKNYIVWNINMNTHVFPEFVVRFKLSVPPNAEGNLVARNDNSGITLEGPKDVPPQLVSNGGPEGGPGSGSANSVGSSMTKPNSPRMPLPTVFAAISHKIAEKDMALINADYQQLKEKKMTRAEFVRKLRGIVGDDLLRSTLTALENQPKLMKEIPGSMRDREEDAGGMMI
;
A
#
# COMPACT_ATOMS: atom_id res chain seq x y z
N MET A 1 -18.96 10.98 -20.84
CA MET A 1 -18.01 10.12 -20.11
C MET A 1 -18.71 8.85 -19.62
N PHE A 2 -19.28 8.77 -18.41
CA PHE A 2 -19.79 7.51 -17.83
C PHE A 2 -20.73 6.71 -18.75
N ALA A 3 -21.87 7.28 -19.17
CA ALA A 3 -22.86 6.58 -20.00
C ALA A 3 -22.25 6.10 -21.34
N THR A 4 -21.48 6.97 -22.01
CA THR A 4 -20.74 6.63 -23.24
C THR A 4 -19.79 5.46 -23.02
N GLY A 5 -18.94 5.55 -21.99
CA GLY A 5 -17.94 4.53 -21.64
C GLY A 5 -18.50 3.29 -20.93
N THR A 6 -19.83 3.17 -20.81
CA THR A 6 -20.51 1.96 -20.31
C THR A 6 -21.53 1.39 -21.30
N ALA A 7 -21.70 2.00 -22.48
CA ALA A 7 -22.65 1.57 -23.50
C ALA A 7 -22.44 0.11 -23.97
N SER A 8 -21.21 -0.39 -23.94
CA SER A 8 -20.86 -1.79 -24.23
C SER A 8 -21.42 -2.80 -23.20
N LEU A 9 -21.95 -2.34 -22.06
CA LEU A 9 -22.57 -3.20 -21.05
C LEU A 9 -24.06 -3.45 -21.29
N GLY A 10 -24.69 -2.78 -22.26
CA GLY A 10 -26.14 -2.72 -22.43
C GLY A 10 -26.77 -1.57 -21.63
N PRO A 11 -28.07 -1.66 -21.28
CA PRO A 11 -28.76 -0.61 -20.52
C PRO A 11 -28.15 -0.37 -19.12
N VAL A 12 -27.61 0.83 -18.92
CA VAL A 12 -27.09 1.30 -17.63
C VAL A 12 -27.95 2.46 -17.13
N ALA A 13 -28.70 2.23 -16.06
CA ALA A 13 -29.53 3.25 -15.44
C ALA A 13 -28.68 4.05 -14.43
N VAL A 14 -28.24 5.24 -14.82
CA VAL A 14 -27.66 6.22 -13.88
C VAL A 14 -28.81 6.79 -13.04
N LEU A 15 -28.69 6.69 -11.71
CA LEU A 15 -29.72 7.13 -10.76
C LEU A 15 -29.46 8.55 -10.24
N ASP A 16 -28.18 8.88 -10.04
CA ASP A 16 -27.71 10.10 -9.39
C ASP A 16 -26.22 10.33 -9.70
N VAL A 17 -25.81 11.60 -9.78
CA VAL A 17 -24.42 12.04 -9.90
C VAL A 17 -24.21 13.21 -8.95
N SER A 18 -23.56 12.95 -7.82
CA SER A 18 -23.31 13.92 -6.76
C SER A 18 -21.83 14.32 -6.71
N CYS A 19 -21.55 15.60 -6.39
CA CYS A 19 -20.19 16.10 -6.15
C CYS A 19 -19.88 16.18 -4.66
N PHE A 20 -18.58 16.22 -4.33
CA PHE A 20 -18.10 16.37 -2.96
C PHE A 20 -17.94 17.86 -2.58
N SER A 21 -19.03 18.46 -2.07
CA SER A 21 -19.08 19.88 -1.66
C SER A 21 -18.97 20.04 -0.15
N SER A 22 -17.78 20.43 0.34
CA SER A 22 -17.53 20.81 1.75
C SER A 22 -16.17 21.51 1.89
N GLU A 23 -15.96 22.27 2.97
CA GLU A 23 -14.66 22.88 3.30
C GLU A 23 -13.49 21.87 3.32
N ILE A 24 -13.77 20.63 3.74
CA ILE A 24 -12.78 19.54 3.75
C ILE A 24 -12.45 19.08 2.32
N ALA A 25 -13.44 19.02 1.44
CA ALA A 25 -13.22 18.70 0.02
C ALA A 25 -12.46 19.83 -0.70
N GLU A 26 -12.76 21.10 -0.39
CA GLU A 26 -12.03 22.26 -0.91
C GLU A 26 -10.57 22.27 -0.43
N ALA A 27 -10.32 22.02 0.86
CA ALA A 27 -8.97 21.90 1.40
C ALA A 27 -8.19 20.74 0.75
N ARG A 28 -8.85 19.60 0.47
CA ARG A 28 -8.27 18.47 -0.28
C ARG A 28 -7.98 18.82 -1.73
N LEU A 29 -8.85 19.58 -2.39
CA LEU A 29 -8.63 20.07 -3.75
C LEU A 29 -7.43 21.02 -3.81
N ALA A 30 -7.28 21.93 -2.82
CA ALA A 30 -6.13 22.82 -2.71
C ALA A 30 -4.81 22.04 -2.49
N LEU A 31 -4.82 21.00 -1.65
CA LEU A 31 -3.66 20.10 -1.48
C LEU A 31 -3.30 19.36 -2.77
N PHE A 32 -4.30 18.82 -3.48
CA PHE A 32 -4.10 18.17 -4.77
C PHE A 32 -3.54 19.14 -5.82
N GLN A 33 -4.07 20.37 -5.91
CA GLN A 33 -3.54 21.42 -6.78
C GLN A 33 -2.08 21.76 -6.45
N LYS A 34 -1.69 21.76 -5.18
CA LYS A 34 -0.28 21.92 -4.80
C LYS A 34 0.60 20.73 -5.20
N GLN A 35 0.09 19.49 -5.17
CA GLN A 35 0.81 18.37 -5.76
C GLN A 35 0.93 18.50 -7.29
N VAL A 36 -0.10 19.00 -8.00
CA VAL A 36 -0.03 19.30 -9.45
C VAL A 36 1.09 20.31 -9.73
N GLU A 37 1.18 21.39 -8.95
CA GLU A 37 2.27 22.38 -9.08
C GLU A 37 3.66 21.76 -8.84
N ILE A 38 3.80 20.84 -7.90
CA ILE A 38 5.06 20.17 -7.57
C ILE A 38 5.47 19.20 -8.68
N THR A 39 4.59 18.26 -9.05
CA THR A 39 4.88 17.26 -10.10
C THR A 39 5.16 17.94 -11.44
N LYS A 40 4.42 19.01 -11.79
CA LYS A 40 4.70 19.82 -13.00
C LYS A 40 6.09 20.47 -12.99
N LYS A 41 6.57 20.95 -11.83
CA LYS A 41 7.93 21.52 -11.70
C LYS A 41 9.03 20.46 -11.79
N LEU A 42 8.76 19.23 -11.36
CA LEU A 42 9.72 18.12 -11.37
C LEU A 42 9.79 17.38 -12.72
N ARG A 43 8.68 17.31 -13.47
CA ARG A 43 8.55 16.51 -14.70
C ARG A 43 8.23 17.32 -15.97
N GLY A 44 8.01 18.63 -15.85
CA GLY A 44 7.55 19.51 -16.96
C GLY A 44 6.03 19.49 -17.17
N ASP A 45 5.39 18.32 -17.01
CA ASP A 45 3.94 18.17 -16.93
C ASP A 45 3.53 17.30 -15.73
N ALA A 46 2.37 17.58 -15.15
CA ALA A 46 1.76 16.76 -14.09
C ALA A 46 0.88 15.62 -14.66
N ASN A 47 0.54 15.65 -15.94
CA ASN A 47 -0.24 14.62 -16.64
C ASN A 47 -1.51 14.26 -15.85
N VAL A 48 -2.34 15.28 -15.58
CA VAL A 48 -3.55 15.14 -14.76
C VAL A 48 -4.67 14.53 -15.61
N ARG A 49 -5.13 13.34 -15.23
CA ARG A 49 -6.15 12.58 -15.95
C ARG A 49 -7.41 12.37 -15.10
N TYR A 50 -8.53 12.13 -15.77
CA TYR A 50 -9.71 11.57 -15.13
C TYR A 50 -9.64 10.04 -15.11
N ALA A 51 -10.04 9.43 -13.99
CA ALA A 51 -10.07 7.99 -13.84
C ALA A 51 -11.19 7.55 -12.88
N TRP A 52 -11.70 6.33 -13.08
CA TRP A 52 -12.80 5.76 -12.32
C TRP A 52 -12.30 4.82 -11.22
N LEU A 53 -12.75 5.03 -10.00
CA LEU A 53 -12.49 4.19 -8.84
C LEU A 53 -13.76 3.43 -8.44
N PRO A 54 -13.78 2.08 -8.52
CA PRO A 54 -14.83 1.25 -7.94
C PRO A 54 -15.00 1.50 -6.43
N ALA A 55 -16.24 1.69 -5.98
CA ALA A 55 -16.54 1.95 -4.58
C ALA A 55 -17.75 1.12 -4.09
N LYS A 56 -17.96 1.14 -2.77
CA LYS A 56 -19.17 0.63 -2.10
C LYS A 56 -19.82 1.80 -1.35
N ARG A 57 -21.12 1.72 -1.08
CA ARG A 57 -21.86 2.77 -0.37
C ARG A 57 -21.23 3.13 0.98
N GLU A 58 -20.77 2.10 1.70
CA GLU A 58 -20.27 2.13 3.08
C GLU A 58 -18.97 2.92 3.24
N VAL A 59 -18.22 3.14 2.15
CA VAL A 59 -16.93 3.84 2.16
C VAL A 59 -17.01 5.29 1.67
N LEU A 60 -18.13 5.74 1.08
CA LEU A 60 -18.20 7.06 0.43
C LEU A 60 -18.07 8.22 1.41
N SER A 61 -18.76 8.15 2.55
CA SER A 61 -18.67 9.15 3.64
C SER A 61 -17.25 9.20 4.23
N ALA A 62 -16.58 8.06 4.28
CA ALA A 62 -15.21 7.93 4.74
C ALA A 62 -14.24 8.60 3.75
N VAL A 63 -14.35 8.29 2.45
CA VAL A 63 -13.55 8.91 1.37
C VAL A 63 -13.68 10.43 1.36
N MET A 64 -14.90 10.94 1.49
CA MET A 64 -15.21 12.37 1.64
C MET A 64 -14.38 13.04 2.74
N MET A 65 -14.49 12.53 3.97
CA MET A 65 -13.92 13.18 5.16
C MET A 65 -12.41 12.95 5.28
N GLN A 66 -11.95 11.72 5.03
CA GLN A 66 -10.61 11.25 5.41
C GLN A 66 -9.71 10.94 4.19
N GLY A 67 -10.26 10.82 2.97
CA GLY A 67 -9.51 10.49 1.76
C GLY A 67 -9.41 8.99 1.51
N LEU A 68 -8.53 8.57 0.60
CA LEU A 68 -8.43 7.16 0.18
C LEU A 68 -7.59 6.28 1.11
N GLY A 69 -6.77 6.87 1.98
CA GLY A 69 -5.85 6.15 2.89
C GLY A 69 -6.47 5.45 4.11
N ILE A 70 -7.79 5.27 4.14
CA ILE A 70 -8.50 4.66 5.27
C ILE A 70 -8.36 3.14 5.18
N GLY A 71 -7.81 2.51 6.22
CA GLY A 71 -7.80 1.05 6.41
C GLY A 71 -7.15 0.22 5.29
N GLY A 72 -6.52 0.85 4.30
CA GLY A 72 -6.10 0.21 3.06
C GLY A 72 -7.27 -0.22 2.15
N THR A 73 -8.50 0.26 2.36
CA THR A 73 -9.73 -0.29 1.73
C THR A 73 -9.77 -0.18 0.19
N PHE A 74 -9.04 0.76 -0.39
CA PHE A 74 -8.88 0.91 -1.85
C PHE A 74 -7.58 0.30 -2.40
N ILE A 75 -6.70 -0.21 -1.52
CA ILE A 75 -5.49 -0.93 -1.93
C ILE A 75 -5.93 -2.30 -2.45
N ARG A 76 -5.57 -2.61 -3.70
CA ARG A 76 -5.75 -3.94 -4.28
C ARG A 76 -4.39 -4.50 -4.69
N LYS A 77 -4.36 -5.81 -4.95
CA LYS A 77 -3.26 -6.49 -5.63
C LYS A 77 -3.79 -6.99 -6.98
N SER A 78 -2.98 -6.93 -8.02
CA SER A 78 -3.30 -7.52 -9.33
C SER A 78 -2.04 -8.03 -10.03
N ILE A 79 -2.10 -8.31 -11.33
CA ILE A 79 -0.92 -8.50 -12.17
C ILE A 79 -0.04 -7.22 -12.25
N TYR A 80 -0.62 -6.04 -12.04
CA TYR A 80 0.05 -4.74 -12.08
C TYR A 80 0.46 -4.25 -10.68
N GLY A 81 0.96 -5.15 -9.83
CA GLY A 81 1.41 -4.82 -8.48
C GLY A 81 0.31 -4.48 -7.48
N VAL A 82 0.67 -3.64 -6.50
CA VAL A 82 -0.09 -3.31 -5.28
C VAL A 82 -0.21 -1.79 -5.11
N GLY A 83 -1.43 -1.28 -5.27
CA GLY A 83 -1.73 0.15 -5.13
C GLY A 83 -3.23 0.42 -5.16
N ILE A 84 -3.63 1.64 -5.49
CA ILE A 84 -5.01 1.95 -5.86
C ILE A 84 -5.14 1.76 -7.38
N HIS A 85 -6.08 0.91 -7.78
CA HIS A 85 -6.34 0.56 -9.18
C HIS A 85 -7.54 1.38 -9.67
N LEU A 86 -7.31 2.28 -10.64
CA LEU A 86 -8.34 3.08 -11.28
C LEU A 86 -8.44 2.73 -12.77
N THR A 87 -9.64 2.88 -13.34
CA THR A 87 -9.89 2.62 -14.77
C THR A 87 -9.87 3.93 -15.56
N ALA A 88 -9.39 3.92 -16.80
CA ALA A 88 -9.35 5.11 -17.65
C ALA A 88 -10.73 5.74 -17.91
N ALA A 89 -10.78 7.06 -18.12
CA ALA A 89 -12.00 7.88 -18.20
C ALA A 89 -13.06 7.38 -19.20
N ASP A 90 -12.63 6.85 -20.33
CA ASP A 90 -13.40 6.31 -21.44
C ASP A 90 -13.75 4.81 -21.27
N CYS A 91 -13.07 4.11 -20.36
CA CYS A 91 -13.18 2.68 -20.13
C CYS A 91 -14.03 2.20 -18.91
N PRO A 92 -14.96 2.95 -18.28
CA PRO A 92 -15.64 2.50 -17.05
C PRO A 92 -16.40 1.16 -17.19
N TYR A 93 -16.75 0.73 -18.40
CA TYR A 93 -17.27 -0.63 -18.67
C TYR A 93 -16.39 -1.74 -18.07
N PHE A 94 -15.07 -1.53 -18.02
CA PHE A 94 -14.07 -2.49 -17.57
C PHE A 94 -14.15 -2.77 -16.06
N SER A 95 -14.65 -1.82 -15.26
CA SER A 95 -14.73 -1.95 -13.79
C SER A 95 -16.14 -1.80 -13.20
N ALA A 96 -17.11 -1.27 -13.93
CA ALA A 96 -18.51 -1.14 -13.48
C ALA A 96 -19.15 -2.48 -13.07
N ARG A 97 -18.78 -3.60 -13.72
CA ARG A 97 -19.25 -4.95 -13.35
C ARG A 97 -18.64 -5.47 -12.03
N TYR A 98 -17.50 -4.93 -11.60
CA TYR A 98 -16.78 -5.31 -10.38
C TYR A 98 -17.00 -4.34 -9.20
N CYS A 99 -17.93 -3.38 -9.35
CA CYS A 99 -18.42 -2.55 -8.26
C CYS A 99 -19.54 -3.30 -7.53
N ASP A 100 -19.40 -3.51 -6.22
CA ASP A 100 -20.41 -4.19 -5.40
C ASP A 100 -21.80 -3.54 -5.50
N ILE A 101 -22.84 -4.35 -5.32
CA ILE A 101 -24.22 -3.91 -5.15
C ILE A 101 -24.53 -3.66 -3.67
N ASP A 102 -25.29 -2.62 -3.37
CA ASP A 102 -25.94 -2.47 -2.07
C ASP A 102 -27.25 -3.28 -1.97
N GLU A 103 -27.90 -3.24 -0.82
CA GLU A 103 -29.21 -3.87 -0.54
C GLU A 103 -30.34 -3.46 -1.50
N ASN A 104 -30.19 -2.34 -2.23
CA ASN A 104 -31.15 -1.85 -3.21
C ASN A 104 -30.73 -2.22 -4.65
N GLY A 105 -29.64 -2.98 -4.83
CA GLY A 105 -29.07 -3.32 -6.13
C GLY A 105 -28.33 -2.15 -6.82
N VAL A 106 -27.95 -1.10 -6.08
CA VAL A 106 -27.23 0.07 -6.60
C VAL A 106 -25.73 -0.14 -6.52
N ARG A 107 -25.02 0.25 -7.58
CA ARG A 107 -23.55 0.25 -7.67
C ARG A 107 -23.01 1.68 -7.64
N TYR A 108 -21.77 1.82 -7.20
CA TYR A 108 -21.14 3.11 -6.91
C TYR A 108 -19.76 3.18 -7.57
N MET A 109 -19.53 4.20 -8.39
CA MET A 109 -18.22 4.53 -8.96
C MET A 109 -17.87 5.99 -8.68
N VAL A 110 -16.63 6.22 -8.29
CA VAL A 110 -16.12 7.56 -8.00
C VAL A 110 -15.29 8.03 -9.20
N LEU A 111 -15.56 9.22 -9.71
CA LEU A 111 -14.71 9.89 -10.69
C LEU A 111 -13.65 10.69 -9.94
N CYS A 112 -12.39 10.33 -10.17
CA CYS A 112 -11.23 10.96 -9.56
C CYS A 112 -10.44 11.76 -10.60
N ARG A 113 -9.87 12.89 -10.17
CA ARG A 113 -8.68 13.48 -10.81
C ARG A 113 -7.46 12.72 -10.31
N VAL A 114 -6.55 12.34 -11.21
CA VAL A 114 -5.33 11.59 -10.89
C VAL A 114 -4.13 12.30 -11.50
N ILE A 115 -3.08 12.52 -10.70
CA ILE A 115 -1.78 13.01 -11.18
C ILE A 115 -0.99 11.78 -11.63
N MET A 116 -0.97 11.51 -12.94
CA MET A 116 -0.21 10.37 -13.45
C MET A 116 1.28 10.65 -13.55
N GLY A 117 1.68 11.93 -13.67
CA GLY A 117 3.08 12.33 -13.82
C GLY A 117 3.74 11.66 -15.03
N ASN A 118 5.03 11.32 -14.91
CA ASN A 118 5.67 10.44 -15.87
C ASN A 118 5.23 8.99 -15.62
N MET A 119 4.63 8.34 -16.63
CA MET A 119 3.93 7.06 -16.45
C MET A 119 4.86 5.87 -16.65
N GLU A 120 4.84 4.93 -15.69
CA GLU A 120 5.57 3.68 -15.77
C GLU A 120 4.74 2.61 -16.51
N LEU A 121 5.27 2.05 -17.61
CA LEU A 121 4.62 0.92 -18.30
C LEU A 121 4.85 -0.38 -17.53
N LEU A 122 3.79 -0.93 -16.93
CA LEU A 122 3.88 -2.01 -15.96
C LEU A 122 4.02 -3.39 -16.62
N ARG A 123 5.10 -4.10 -16.28
CA ARG A 123 5.50 -5.37 -16.93
C ARG A 123 4.90 -6.64 -16.32
N GLY A 124 3.88 -6.52 -15.47
CA GLY A 124 3.18 -7.66 -14.86
C GLY A 124 3.77 -8.19 -13.55
N ASP A 125 4.60 -7.43 -12.84
CA ASP A 125 5.07 -7.81 -11.50
C ASP A 125 3.96 -7.63 -10.45
N LYS A 126 3.51 -8.74 -9.88
CA LYS A 126 2.51 -8.82 -8.80
C LYS A 126 3.04 -8.34 -7.44
N ALA A 127 4.36 -8.28 -7.26
CA ALA A 127 5.01 -7.88 -6.01
C ALA A 127 5.28 -6.37 -5.94
N GLN A 128 5.39 -5.68 -7.07
CA GLN A 128 5.64 -4.23 -7.15
C GLN A 128 4.63 -3.42 -6.31
N PHE A 129 5.10 -2.52 -5.46
CA PHE A 129 4.26 -1.69 -4.57
C PHE A 129 4.66 -0.20 -4.52
N PHE A 130 5.61 0.17 -5.38
CA PHE A 130 6.19 1.50 -5.58
C PHE A 130 6.73 1.57 -7.01
N SER A 131 7.13 2.77 -7.46
CA SER A 131 7.65 2.93 -8.82
C SER A 131 8.95 2.17 -9.05
N GLY A 132 9.12 1.60 -10.24
CA GLY A 132 10.33 0.89 -10.65
C GLY A 132 11.57 1.77 -10.82
N GLY A 133 11.43 3.11 -10.80
CA GLY A 133 12.55 4.06 -10.92
C GLY A 133 12.18 5.46 -10.41
N GLU A 134 13.18 6.31 -10.16
CA GLU A 134 12.97 7.70 -9.70
C GLU A 134 12.44 8.61 -10.83
N GLU A 135 12.54 8.17 -12.08
CA GLU A 135 12.07 8.89 -13.27
C GLU A 135 10.54 8.85 -13.45
N TYR A 136 9.82 7.87 -12.88
CA TYR A 136 8.36 7.74 -12.98
C TYR A 136 7.63 8.14 -11.69
N ASP A 137 6.32 8.37 -11.79
CA ASP A 137 5.46 8.75 -10.66
C ASP A 137 4.40 7.71 -10.34
N ASN A 138 3.63 7.23 -11.33
CA ASN A 138 2.56 6.24 -11.17
C ASN A 138 2.50 5.32 -12.41
N GLY A 139 1.93 4.11 -12.24
CA GLY A 139 1.96 3.06 -13.26
C GLY A 139 0.73 3.00 -14.18
N VAL A 140 0.90 2.44 -15.37
CA VAL A 140 -0.15 2.23 -16.38
C VAL A 140 0.04 0.91 -17.12
N ASP A 141 -1.06 0.33 -17.62
CA ASP A 141 -1.03 -0.92 -18.40
C ASP A 141 -0.70 -0.75 -19.89
N ASP A 142 -1.02 0.40 -20.48
CA ASP A 142 -0.72 0.77 -21.87
C ASP A 142 -0.47 2.29 -21.95
N LEU A 143 0.58 2.72 -22.66
CA LEU A 143 0.96 4.14 -22.77
C LEU A 143 0.08 4.91 -23.78
N GLU A 144 -0.40 4.24 -24.83
CA GLU A 144 -1.19 4.83 -25.92
C GLU A 144 -2.69 4.69 -25.66
N ASN A 145 -3.11 3.49 -25.24
CA ASN A 145 -4.51 3.08 -25.07
C ASN A 145 -4.79 2.60 -23.63
N PRO A 146 -4.49 3.43 -22.61
CA PRO A 146 -4.54 3.06 -21.19
C PRO A 146 -5.93 2.60 -20.76
N LYS A 147 -6.00 1.52 -19.98
CA LYS A 147 -7.25 1.04 -19.38
C LYS A 147 -7.19 1.02 -17.86
N ASN A 148 -6.01 0.79 -17.29
CA ASN A 148 -5.78 0.70 -15.84
C ASN A 148 -4.60 1.59 -15.41
N TYR A 149 -4.86 2.48 -14.44
CA TYR A 149 -3.87 3.30 -13.76
C TYR A 149 -3.62 2.76 -12.35
N ILE A 150 -2.36 2.65 -11.96
CA ILE A 150 -1.93 2.18 -10.63
C ILE A 150 -1.28 3.34 -9.89
N VAL A 151 -1.96 3.85 -8.87
CA VAL A 151 -1.38 4.85 -7.98
C VAL A 151 -0.77 4.15 -6.78
N TRP A 152 0.54 4.34 -6.58
CA TRP A 152 1.28 3.66 -5.51
C TRP A 152 0.81 4.07 -4.11
N ASN A 153 1.01 3.19 -3.13
CA ASN A 153 0.52 3.40 -1.77
C ASN A 153 1.08 4.66 -1.07
N ILE A 154 2.24 5.15 -1.50
CA ILE A 154 2.82 6.41 -1.02
C ILE A 154 2.13 7.66 -1.63
N ASN A 155 1.56 7.53 -2.83
CA ASN A 155 0.97 8.62 -3.61
C ASN A 155 -0.54 8.79 -3.40
N MET A 156 -1.23 7.82 -2.79
CA MET A 156 -2.71 7.75 -2.74
C MET A 156 -3.43 8.99 -2.17
N ASN A 157 -2.82 9.75 -1.28
CA ASN A 157 -3.42 10.93 -0.62
C ASN A 157 -2.98 12.26 -1.24
N THR A 158 -2.06 12.24 -2.21
CA THR A 158 -1.50 13.43 -2.88
C THR A 158 -1.80 13.44 -4.38
N HIS A 159 -1.78 12.28 -5.03
CA HIS A 159 -1.96 12.12 -6.48
C HIS A 159 -3.38 11.73 -6.89
N VAL A 160 -4.34 11.61 -5.96
CA VAL A 160 -5.75 11.32 -6.28
C VAL A 160 -6.67 12.26 -5.53
N PHE A 161 -7.57 12.91 -6.27
CA PHE A 161 -8.67 13.71 -5.74
C PHE A 161 -10.02 13.13 -6.22
N PRO A 162 -10.76 12.45 -5.33
CA PRO A 162 -12.16 12.08 -5.55
C PRO A 162 -13.03 13.33 -5.77
N GLU A 163 -13.81 13.40 -6.86
CA GLU A 163 -14.57 14.60 -7.22
C GLU A 163 -16.09 14.36 -7.31
N PHE A 164 -16.51 13.28 -7.98
CA PHE A 164 -17.93 12.92 -8.17
C PHE A 164 -18.21 11.46 -7.81
N VAL A 165 -19.42 11.16 -7.35
CA VAL A 165 -19.97 9.81 -7.22
C VAL A 165 -21.06 9.61 -8.25
N VAL A 166 -20.93 8.57 -9.06
CA VAL A 166 -21.98 8.07 -9.95
C VAL A 166 -22.66 6.87 -9.29
N ARG A 167 -23.98 6.95 -9.12
CA ARG A 167 -24.84 5.88 -8.62
C ARG A 167 -25.59 5.28 -9.79
N PHE A 168 -25.50 3.97 -9.99
CA PHE A 168 -26.06 3.32 -11.18
C PHE A 168 -26.58 1.91 -10.91
N LYS A 169 -27.39 1.40 -11.83
CA LYS A 169 -27.74 -0.02 -11.96
C LYS A 169 -27.38 -0.53 -13.34
N LEU A 170 -26.90 -1.77 -13.41
CA LEU A 170 -26.75 -2.52 -14.65
C LEU A 170 -28.00 -3.39 -14.83
N SER A 171 -28.62 -3.42 -16.02
CA SER A 171 -29.62 -4.44 -16.32
C SER A 171 -28.93 -5.79 -16.51
N VAL A 172 -28.96 -6.65 -15.50
CA VAL A 172 -28.43 -8.02 -15.58
C VAL A 172 -29.42 -8.89 -16.37
N PRO A 173 -29.01 -9.54 -17.47
CA PRO A 173 -29.84 -10.54 -18.12
C PRO A 173 -30.07 -11.73 -17.15
N PRO A 174 -31.30 -12.27 -17.00
CA PRO A 174 -31.62 -13.25 -15.96
C PRO A 174 -30.74 -14.52 -15.89
N ASN A 175 -30.03 -14.84 -16.97
CA ASN A 175 -29.23 -16.07 -17.09
C ASN A 175 -27.74 -15.85 -16.77
N ALA A 176 -27.35 -14.70 -16.22
CA ALA A 176 -25.95 -14.37 -15.90
C ALA A 176 -25.52 -14.72 -14.45
N GLU A 177 -26.44 -15.13 -13.58
CA GLU A 177 -26.18 -15.41 -12.15
C GLU A 177 -25.70 -16.85 -11.88
N GLY A 178 -24.98 -17.45 -12.84
CA GLY A 178 -24.29 -18.72 -12.68
C GLY A 178 -22.83 -18.54 -12.27
N ASN A 179 -22.48 -18.93 -11.04
CA ASN A 179 -21.11 -18.99 -10.51
C ASN A 179 -20.27 -17.69 -10.54
N LEU A 180 -20.58 -16.75 -9.63
CA LEU A 180 -19.58 -15.89 -9.00
C LEU A 180 -19.75 -15.85 -7.47
N VAL A 181 -19.75 -17.02 -6.84
CA VAL A 181 -19.56 -17.12 -5.38
C VAL A 181 -18.20 -16.51 -5.02
N ALA A 182 -18.17 -15.64 -4.02
CA ALA A 182 -16.94 -15.01 -3.57
C ALA A 182 -15.91 -16.06 -3.14
N ARG A 183 -14.75 -16.10 -3.82
CA ARG A 183 -13.65 -17.01 -3.50
C ARG A 183 -12.86 -16.51 -2.29
N ASN A 184 -13.53 -16.54 -1.13
CA ASN A 184 -12.90 -16.37 0.17
C ASN A 184 -12.10 -17.64 0.49
N ASP A 185 -10.86 -17.72 -0.01
CA ASP A 185 -9.90 -18.77 0.35
C ASP A 185 -9.34 -18.57 1.79
N ASN A 186 -10.24 -18.31 2.76
CA ASN A 186 -9.98 -18.40 4.20
C ASN A 186 -9.98 -19.88 4.61
N SER A 187 -8.89 -20.59 4.30
CA SER A 187 -8.69 -21.98 4.70
C SER A 187 -8.47 -22.10 6.22
N GLY A 188 -9.54 -22.09 7.00
CA GLY A 188 -9.51 -22.49 8.40
C GLY A 188 -9.27 -24.00 8.50
N ILE A 189 -8.17 -24.42 9.13
CA ILE A 189 -7.98 -25.82 9.54
C ILE A 189 -8.77 -26.03 10.83
N THR A 190 -9.79 -26.89 10.75
CA THR A 190 -10.53 -27.40 11.91
C THR A 190 -10.10 -28.85 12.14
N LEU A 191 -9.51 -29.13 13.31
CA LEU A 191 -9.30 -30.49 13.79
C LEU A 191 -10.13 -30.71 15.06
N GLU A 192 -11.36 -31.19 14.86
CA GLU A 192 -12.17 -31.78 15.92
C GLU A 192 -11.61 -33.18 16.23
N GLY A 193 -11.43 -33.48 17.52
CA GLY A 193 -11.05 -34.79 18.03
C GLY A 193 -11.72 -35.01 19.40
N PRO A 194 -12.27 -36.21 19.71
CA PRO A 194 -13.41 -36.26 20.62
C PRO A 194 -13.07 -36.32 22.13
N LYS A 195 -13.92 -35.65 22.91
CA LYS A 195 -14.42 -35.97 24.27
C LYS A 195 -13.62 -36.93 25.18
N ASP A 196 -13.29 -36.45 26.39
CA ASP A 196 -13.76 -37.06 27.66
C ASP A 196 -13.53 -36.10 28.87
N VAL A 197 -14.21 -36.32 30.01
CA VAL A 197 -14.39 -35.30 31.10
C VAL A 197 -14.72 -35.96 32.47
N PRO A 198 -14.43 -35.36 33.66
CA PRO A 198 -13.28 -34.56 34.13
C PRO A 198 -12.29 -35.38 35.03
N PRO A 199 -12.32 -35.51 36.41
CA PRO A 199 -12.95 -34.77 37.54
C PRO A 199 -12.07 -34.41 38.79
N GLN A 200 -12.33 -33.25 39.43
CA GLN A 200 -11.93 -32.82 40.82
C GLN A 200 -10.41 -32.58 41.11
N LEU A 201 -9.91 -31.93 42.20
CA LEU A 201 -10.47 -31.33 43.44
C LEU A 201 -9.82 -29.95 43.81
N VAL A 202 -10.65 -29.00 44.27
CA VAL A 202 -10.64 -28.25 45.57
C VAL A 202 -9.34 -27.66 46.22
N SER A 203 -9.34 -26.31 46.36
CA SER A 203 -8.88 -25.40 47.45
C SER A 203 -7.46 -25.34 48.09
N ASN A 204 -6.97 -24.08 48.14
CA ASN A 204 -6.28 -23.34 49.23
C ASN A 204 -5.00 -23.86 49.93
N GLY A 205 -3.94 -23.03 49.90
CA GLY A 205 -2.83 -23.06 50.86
C GLY A 205 -1.69 -22.06 50.54
N GLY A 206 -1.13 -21.42 51.56
CA GLY A 206 0.11 -20.61 51.55
C GLY A 206 0.66 -20.52 52.99
N PRO A 207 1.67 -19.69 53.33
CA PRO A 207 2.38 -18.69 52.51
C PRO A 207 3.94 -18.79 52.67
N GLU A 208 4.63 -17.64 52.68
CA GLU A 208 6.04 -17.34 53.06
C GLU A 208 7.12 -17.30 51.95
N GLY A 209 8.14 -16.44 52.15
CA GLY A 209 9.36 -16.38 51.33
C GLY A 209 9.63 -15.10 50.52
N GLY A 210 9.88 -13.96 51.17
CA GLY A 210 10.68 -12.85 50.60
C GLY A 210 12.18 -12.99 50.93
N PRO A 211 13.07 -12.01 50.64
CA PRO A 211 12.82 -10.67 50.10
C PRO A 211 13.68 -10.30 48.85
N GLY A 212 13.44 -9.13 48.23
CA GLY A 212 14.26 -8.65 47.09
C GLY A 212 13.99 -7.20 46.65
N SER A 213 14.85 -6.29 47.12
CA SER A 213 15.01 -4.87 46.74
C SER A 213 14.93 -4.57 45.23
N GLY A 214 14.46 -3.40 44.75
CA GLY A 214 13.94 -2.23 45.46
C GLY A 214 13.98 -0.93 44.62
N SER A 215 13.58 0.19 45.24
CA SER A 215 13.65 1.58 44.77
C SER A 215 13.23 1.89 43.32
N ALA A 216 12.06 2.50 43.17
CA ALA A 216 11.84 3.45 42.08
C ALA A 216 12.73 4.70 42.31
N ASN A 217 13.17 5.35 41.24
CA ASN A 217 13.48 6.78 41.26
C ASN A 217 13.42 7.40 39.86
N SER A 218 12.95 8.64 39.77
CA SER A 218 12.85 9.38 38.50
C SER A 218 14.17 10.09 38.19
N VAL A 219 14.69 9.89 36.97
CA VAL A 219 15.78 10.71 36.43
C VAL A 219 15.38 11.17 35.03
N GLY A 220 14.87 12.40 34.92
CA GLY A 220 14.73 13.08 33.63
C GLY A 220 16.12 13.39 33.08
N SER A 221 16.45 12.87 31.89
CA SER A 221 17.66 13.24 31.17
C SER A 221 17.35 14.11 29.96
N SER A 222 18.22 15.10 29.74
CA SER A 222 18.05 16.23 28.82
C SER A 222 17.76 15.86 27.37
N MET A 223 17.17 16.79 26.62
CA MET A 223 17.00 16.65 25.17
C MET A 223 18.35 16.47 24.47
N THR A 224 18.57 15.29 23.90
CA THR A 224 19.54 15.09 22.81
C THR A 224 18.77 14.75 21.54
N LYS A 225 18.63 15.73 20.64
CA LYS A 225 18.28 15.47 19.23
C LYS A 225 19.49 14.82 18.56
N PRO A 226 19.40 13.58 18.04
CA PRO A 226 20.33 13.15 17.01
C PRO A 226 19.88 13.79 15.70
N ASN A 227 20.61 14.83 15.27
CA ASN A 227 20.45 15.43 13.94
C ASN A 227 21.12 14.53 12.89
N SER A 228 20.48 13.42 12.55
CA SER A 228 20.86 12.58 11.41
C SER A 228 19.63 11.84 10.83
N PRO A 229 19.61 11.52 9.52
CA PRO A 229 18.48 10.82 8.91
C PRO A 229 18.39 9.37 9.40
N ARG A 230 17.57 9.10 10.41
CA ARG A 230 17.29 7.73 10.86
C ARG A 230 16.61 6.93 9.75
N MET A 231 17.32 5.95 9.23
CA MET A 231 16.86 5.08 8.14
C MET A 231 15.52 4.39 8.47
N PRO A 232 14.63 4.21 7.49
CA PRO A 232 13.42 3.40 7.66
C PRO A 232 13.76 1.96 8.08
N LEU A 233 12.94 1.38 8.96
CA LEU A 233 13.08 -0.04 9.36
C LEU A 233 13.14 -1.01 8.17
N PRO A 234 12.34 -0.85 7.08
CA PRO A 234 12.49 -1.68 5.88
C PRO A 234 13.88 -1.64 5.22
N THR A 235 14.59 -0.52 5.28
CA THR A 235 15.97 -0.40 4.76
C THR A 235 16.94 -1.25 5.59
N VAL A 236 16.77 -1.24 6.92
CA VAL A 236 17.54 -2.11 7.82
C VAL A 236 17.21 -3.58 7.55
N PHE A 237 15.93 -3.92 7.32
CA PHE A 237 15.50 -5.29 7.00
C PHE A 237 16.11 -5.78 5.68
N ALA A 238 16.09 -4.99 4.61
CA ALA A 238 16.74 -5.34 3.34
C ALA A 238 18.25 -5.60 3.53
N ALA A 239 18.92 -4.77 4.33
CA ALA A 239 20.36 -4.88 4.60
C ALA A 239 20.76 -6.08 5.50
N ILE A 240 19.83 -6.67 6.25
CA ILE A 240 20.05 -7.93 7.01
C ILE A 240 19.45 -9.17 6.34
N SER A 241 18.55 -9.02 5.36
CA SER A 241 17.78 -10.12 4.75
C SER A 241 18.64 -11.18 4.04
N HIS A 242 19.92 -10.88 3.74
CA HIS A 242 20.89 -11.82 3.17
C HIS A 242 21.89 -12.37 4.21
N LYS A 243 21.69 -12.05 5.50
CA LYS A 243 22.60 -12.38 6.63
C LYS A 243 21.92 -13.18 7.75
N ILE A 244 20.63 -13.48 7.60
CA ILE A 244 19.80 -14.27 8.53
C ILE A 244 19.01 -15.32 7.74
N ALA A 245 18.49 -16.36 8.40
CA ALA A 245 17.67 -17.36 7.71
C ALA A 245 16.32 -16.79 7.25
N GLU A 246 15.76 -17.34 6.18
CA GLU A 246 14.44 -16.92 5.65
C GLU A 246 13.33 -17.03 6.70
N LYS A 247 13.39 -18.05 7.55
CA LYS A 247 12.50 -18.26 8.71
C LYS A 247 12.55 -17.08 9.69
N ASP A 248 13.74 -16.55 9.94
CA ASP A 248 13.97 -15.46 10.89
C ASP A 248 13.55 -14.11 10.28
N MET A 249 13.80 -13.91 8.99
CA MET A 249 13.26 -12.79 8.24
C MET A 249 11.72 -12.83 8.17
N ALA A 250 11.11 -14.01 8.07
CA ALA A 250 9.65 -14.17 8.14
C ALA A 250 9.10 -13.79 9.53
N LEU A 251 9.78 -14.16 10.62
CA LEU A 251 9.42 -13.76 11.99
C LEU A 251 9.53 -12.25 12.19
N ILE A 252 10.63 -11.62 11.74
CA ILE A 252 10.81 -10.15 11.80
C ILE A 252 9.71 -9.43 11.02
N ASN A 253 9.35 -9.92 9.83
CA ASN A 253 8.26 -9.37 9.05
C ASN A 253 6.90 -9.51 9.75
N ALA A 254 6.62 -10.65 10.39
CA ALA A 254 5.39 -10.86 11.16
C ALA A 254 5.27 -9.92 12.38
N ASP A 255 6.36 -9.78 13.15
CA ASP A 255 6.41 -8.85 14.28
C ASP A 255 6.33 -7.39 13.83
N TYR A 256 6.84 -7.06 12.64
CA TYR A 256 6.71 -5.73 12.04
C TYR A 256 5.28 -5.40 11.59
N GLN A 257 4.50 -6.40 11.15
CA GLN A 257 3.06 -6.19 10.95
C GLN A 257 2.32 -6.00 12.28
N GLN A 258 2.66 -6.74 13.34
CA GLN A 258 2.08 -6.53 14.68
C GLN A 258 2.37 -5.12 15.22
N LEU A 259 3.54 -4.55 14.93
CA LEU A 259 3.87 -3.15 15.21
C LEU A 259 3.00 -2.16 14.40
N LYS A 260 2.79 -2.42 13.10
CA LYS A 260 1.91 -1.59 12.24
C LYS A 260 0.45 -1.63 12.69
N GLU A 261 -0.03 -2.81 13.08
CA GLU A 261 -1.38 -3.05 13.60
C GLU A 261 -1.57 -2.53 15.03
N LYS A 262 -0.54 -1.91 15.64
CA LYS A 262 -0.51 -1.42 17.04
C LYS A 262 -0.72 -2.52 18.10
N LYS A 263 -0.62 -3.80 17.71
CA LYS A 263 -0.69 -4.97 18.60
C LYS A 263 0.59 -5.19 19.41
N MET A 264 1.68 -4.53 19.02
CA MET A 264 2.98 -4.57 19.70
C MET A 264 3.56 -3.15 19.80
N THR A 265 4.22 -2.82 20.91
CA THR A 265 4.93 -1.54 21.03
C THR A 265 6.27 -1.56 20.30
N ARG A 266 6.79 -0.37 19.94
CA ARG A 266 8.12 -0.22 19.35
C ARG A 266 9.24 -0.79 20.24
N ALA A 267 9.09 -0.75 21.56
CA ALA A 267 10.09 -1.27 22.50
C ALA A 267 10.16 -2.80 22.48
N GLU A 268 9.00 -3.47 22.42
CA GLU A 268 8.91 -4.92 22.29
C GLU A 268 9.40 -5.40 20.93
N PHE A 269 9.02 -4.70 19.85
CA PHE A 269 9.52 -5.00 18.51
C PHE A 269 11.06 -4.94 18.44
N VAL A 270 11.67 -3.88 18.99
CA VAL A 270 13.15 -3.77 19.04
C VAL A 270 13.76 -4.86 19.91
N ARG A 271 13.12 -5.27 21.02
CA ARG A 271 13.58 -6.38 21.86
C ARG A 271 13.58 -7.72 21.10
N LYS A 272 12.50 -8.03 20.37
CA LYS A 272 12.40 -9.22 19.51
C LYS A 272 13.41 -9.19 18.36
N LEU A 273 13.50 -8.07 17.64
CA LEU A 273 14.46 -7.89 16.54
C LEU A 273 15.90 -8.17 16.99
N ARG A 274 16.30 -7.67 18.17
CA ARG A 274 17.63 -7.96 18.76
C ARG A 274 17.80 -9.43 19.14
N GLY A 275 16.77 -10.08 19.66
CA GLY A 275 16.79 -11.51 19.99
C GLY A 275 16.88 -12.44 18.77
N ILE A 276 16.40 -12.00 17.61
CA ILE A 276 16.44 -12.76 16.35
C ILE A 276 17.73 -12.48 15.55
N VAL A 277 18.15 -11.21 15.47
CA VAL A 277 19.26 -10.77 14.59
C VAL A 277 20.60 -10.71 15.34
N GLY A 278 20.58 -10.48 16.66
CA GLY A 278 21.77 -10.16 17.45
C GLY A 278 22.14 -8.67 17.37
N ASP A 279 22.51 -8.09 18.52
CA ASP A 279 22.89 -6.66 18.58
C ASP A 279 24.15 -6.35 17.75
N ASP A 280 25.10 -7.28 17.61
CA ASP A 280 26.32 -7.07 16.80
C ASP A 280 26.06 -7.06 15.28
N LEU A 281 25.13 -7.86 14.79
CA LEU A 281 24.74 -7.88 13.38
C LEU A 281 23.90 -6.64 13.01
N LEU A 282 23.02 -6.20 13.93
CA LEU A 282 22.32 -4.93 13.81
C LEU A 282 23.30 -3.75 13.86
N ARG A 283 24.25 -3.74 14.80
CA ARG A 283 25.24 -2.66 14.96
C ARG A 283 26.19 -2.58 13.78
N SER A 284 26.76 -3.70 13.32
CA SER A 284 27.61 -3.73 12.13
C SER A 284 26.87 -3.31 10.86
N THR A 285 25.59 -3.69 10.71
CA THR A 285 24.77 -3.27 9.56
C THR A 285 24.37 -1.79 9.63
N LEU A 286 24.03 -1.26 10.81
CA LEU A 286 23.78 0.17 11.00
C LEU A 286 25.06 0.99 10.72
N THR A 287 26.19 0.62 11.30
CA THR A 287 27.49 1.28 11.06
C THR A 287 27.89 1.18 9.58
N ALA A 288 27.64 0.07 8.90
CA ALA A 288 27.91 -0.07 7.47
C ALA A 288 27.05 0.89 6.63
N LEU A 289 25.76 0.99 6.91
CA LEU A 289 24.85 1.90 6.21
C LEU A 289 25.13 3.38 6.51
N GLU A 290 25.48 3.73 7.76
CA GLU A 290 25.82 5.10 8.15
C GLU A 290 27.15 5.58 7.52
N ASN A 291 28.06 4.66 7.18
CA ASN A 291 29.33 4.97 6.50
C ASN A 291 29.30 4.73 4.98
N GLN A 292 28.14 4.41 4.38
CA GLN A 292 28.01 4.10 2.94
C GLN A 292 27.03 5.03 2.21
N PRO A 293 27.46 6.23 1.77
CA PRO A 293 26.74 7.04 0.78
C PRO A 293 26.69 6.40 -0.64
N LYS A 294 27.24 5.19 -0.82
CA LYS A 294 27.55 4.59 -2.12
C LYS A 294 27.16 3.11 -2.26
N LEU A 295 26.06 2.66 -1.64
CA LEU A 295 25.41 1.41 -2.05
C LEU A 295 24.41 1.62 -3.22
N MET A 296 24.78 2.48 -4.17
CA MET A 296 23.90 3.02 -5.21
C MET A 296 24.33 2.65 -6.64
N LYS A 297 25.34 1.77 -6.80
CA LYS A 297 25.75 1.21 -8.09
C LYS A 297 26.24 -0.25 -7.94
N GLU A 298 26.02 -1.01 -9.00
CA GLU A 298 26.69 -2.27 -9.41
C GLU A 298 26.54 -3.53 -8.53
N ILE A 299 25.67 -4.42 -8.99
CA ILE A 299 25.98 -5.85 -9.22
C ILE A 299 25.29 -6.28 -10.55
N PRO A 300 25.76 -7.34 -11.27
CA PRO A 300 26.05 -7.17 -12.69
C PRO A 300 25.27 -8.10 -13.64
N GLY A 301 25.15 -7.72 -14.92
CA GLY A 301 24.58 -8.62 -15.94
C GLY A 301 24.17 -8.02 -17.28
N SER A 302 25.09 -7.43 -18.05
CA SER A 302 24.89 -7.25 -19.50
C SER A 302 26.23 -7.12 -20.23
N MET A 303 26.55 -8.09 -21.09
CA MET A 303 27.71 -8.01 -21.97
C MET A 303 27.43 -7.01 -23.09
N ARG A 304 28.41 -6.15 -23.40
CA ARG A 304 28.56 -5.54 -24.71
C ARG A 304 30.05 -5.37 -24.96
N ASP A 305 30.60 -6.27 -25.78
CA ASP A 305 31.95 -6.14 -26.30
C ASP A 305 32.00 -5.05 -27.36
N ARG A 306 33.23 -4.54 -27.57
CA ARG A 306 33.67 -3.67 -28.67
C ARG A 306 33.26 -2.18 -28.56
N GLU A 307 34.03 -1.25 -29.11
CA GLU A 307 35.24 -1.40 -29.95
C GLU A 307 36.36 -0.42 -29.52
N GLU A 308 37.49 -0.45 -30.22
CA GLU A 308 38.76 0.19 -29.86
C GLU A 308 38.79 1.70 -30.16
N ASP A 309 39.62 2.47 -29.44
CA ASP A 309 40.75 3.19 -30.06
C ASP A 309 41.82 3.54 -28.99
N ALA A 310 43.01 3.97 -29.41
CA ALA A 310 44.21 4.11 -28.57
C ALA A 310 44.87 5.50 -28.61
N GLY A 311 45.77 5.74 -27.64
CA GLY A 311 46.75 6.83 -27.69
C GLY A 311 46.37 8.10 -26.94
N GLY A 312 47.35 8.82 -26.40
CA GLY A 312 47.13 10.11 -25.70
C GLY A 312 48.04 10.45 -24.52
N MET A 313 49.23 9.85 -24.39
CA MET A 313 50.20 10.22 -23.35
C MET A 313 50.89 11.56 -23.67
N MET A 314 50.75 12.58 -22.81
CA MET A 314 51.74 13.64 -22.62
C MET A 314 51.72 14.21 -21.19
N ILE A 315 52.88 14.06 -20.53
CA ILE A 315 53.50 14.89 -19.47
C ILE A 315 52.58 15.32 -18.30
#